data_AF-A0A6N9R308-F1
#
_entry.id   AF-A0A6N9R308-F1
#
_cell.length_a   1.000
_cell.length_b   1.000
_cell.length_c   1.000
_cell.angle_alpha   90.00
_cell.angle_beta   90.00
_cell.angle_gamma   90.00
#
_symmetry.space_group_name_H-M   'P 1'
#
loop_
_entity.id
_entity.type
_entity.pdbx_description
1 polymer ?
#
loop_
_entity_poly.entity_id
_entity_poly.type
_entity_poly.pdbx_seq_one_letter_code
_entity_poly.pdbx_strand_id
1 'polypeptide(L)'
;DAGAADAHFRASLAADPRDAYTRGAYADFLLDSARPKEVVAMLADDTRNDALLLRLALAEAQLPEAQASFDAHRADLAARFAASRQRGDTVHRREEARFRLELERDAAGALALARANWQVQREPADLRILAESARAAGDSAALRIATDWIAANRLEDRRLGALAGGQR
;
A
#
# COMPACT_ATOMS: atom_id res chain seq x y z
N ASP A 1 -12.03 1.54 16.93
CA ASP A 1 -13.28 1.80 16.18
C ASP A 1 -12.96 2.64 14.94
N ALA A 2 -13.65 2.43 13.81
CA ALA A 2 -13.35 3.11 12.55
C ALA A 2 -13.71 4.61 12.60
N GLY A 3 -14.79 4.99 13.29
CA GLY A 3 -15.16 6.39 13.47
C GLY A 3 -14.13 7.18 14.27
N ALA A 4 -13.62 6.59 15.36
CA ALA A 4 -12.54 7.18 16.15
C ALA A 4 -11.24 7.34 15.33
N ALA A 5 -10.88 6.36 14.51
CA ALA A 5 -9.70 6.44 13.64
C ALA A 5 -9.80 7.59 12.61
N ASP A 6 -10.95 7.72 11.94
CA ASP A 6 -11.21 8.83 11.00
C ASP A 6 -11.07 10.20 11.68
N ALA A 7 -11.67 10.35 12.87
CA ALA A 7 -11.59 11.58 13.66
C ALA A 7 -10.14 11.93 14.04
N HIS A 8 -9.33 10.94 14.44
CA HIS A 8 -7.92 11.14 14.78
C HIS A 8 -7.09 11.58 13.57
N PHE A 9 -7.27 10.96 12.40
CA PHE A 9 -6.58 11.39 11.18
C PHE A 9 -6.97 12.81 10.79
N ARG A 10 -8.26 13.15 10.82
CA ARG A 10 -8.73 14.52 10.52
C ARG A 10 -8.17 15.55 11.50
N ALA A 11 -8.08 15.21 12.79
CA ALA A 11 -7.48 16.08 13.79
C ALA A 11 -5.98 16.31 13.52
N SER A 12 -5.24 15.24 13.18
CA SER A 12 -3.81 15.34 12.83
C SER A 12 -3.60 16.20 11.58
N LEU A 13 -4.42 16.01 10.54
CA LEU A 13 -4.35 16.80 9.30
C LEU A 13 -4.83 18.24 9.48
N ALA A 14 -5.66 18.53 10.48
CA ALA A 14 -5.99 19.91 10.83
C ALA A 14 -4.78 20.66 11.44
N ALA A 15 -3.88 19.94 12.13
CA ALA A 15 -2.66 20.50 12.69
C ALA A 15 -1.56 20.66 11.63
N ASP A 16 -1.39 19.68 10.75
CA ASP A 16 -0.50 19.77 9.58
C ASP A 16 -1.17 19.16 8.32
N PRO A 17 -1.79 20.00 7.46
CA PRO A 17 -2.47 19.54 6.26
C PRO A 17 -1.54 18.96 5.18
N ARG A 18 -0.23 19.16 5.29
CA ARG A 18 0.75 18.76 4.27
C ARG A 18 1.65 17.61 4.72
N ASP A 19 1.48 17.10 5.94
CA ASP A 19 2.24 15.95 6.42
C ASP A 19 1.99 14.71 5.54
N ALA A 20 2.97 14.36 4.71
CA ALA A 20 2.85 13.29 3.74
C ALA A 20 2.66 11.92 4.41
N TYR A 21 3.20 11.73 5.62
CA TYR A 21 3.05 10.50 6.36
C TYR A 21 1.59 10.28 6.79
N THR A 22 1.00 11.25 7.48
CA THR A 22 -0.40 11.20 7.93
C THR A 22 -1.36 11.08 6.75
N ARG A 23 -1.10 11.81 5.65
CA ARG A 23 -1.93 11.72 4.44
C ARG A 23 -1.86 10.34 3.79
N GLY A 24 -0.67 9.73 3.75
CA GLY A 24 -0.49 8.37 3.27
C GLY A 24 -1.26 7.36 4.11
N ALA A 25 -1.11 7.43 5.45
CA ALA A 25 -1.81 6.55 6.38
C ALA A 25 -3.34 6.75 6.33
N TYR A 26 -3.81 7.99 6.21
CA TYR A 26 -5.24 8.27 6.11
C TYR A 26 -5.82 7.79 4.78
N ALA A 27 -5.09 7.95 3.67
CA ALA A 27 -5.50 7.39 2.39
C ALA A 27 -5.60 5.85 2.44
N ASP A 28 -4.67 5.17 3.12
CA ASP A 28 -4.78 3.72 3.34
C ASP A 28 -6.02 3.37 4.16
N PHE A 29 -6.32 4.11 5.23
CA PHE A 29 -7.55 3.92 6.01
C PHE A 29 -8.83 4.13 5.17
N LEU A 30 -8.85 5.14 4.29
CA LEU A 30 -9.98 5.44 3.42
C LEU A 30 -10.17 4.38 2.33
N LEU A 31 -9.08 3.94 1.67
CA LEU A 31 -9.09 2.79 0.76
C LEU A 31 -9.57 1.54 1.49
N ASP A 32 -9.13 1.37 2.74
CA ASP A 32 -9.49 0.23 3.55
C ASP A 32 -10.99 0.23 3.92
N SER A 33 -11.60 1.41 3.94
CA SER A 33 -13.00 1.68 4.22
C SER A 33 -13.87 1.82 2.95
N ALA A 34 -13.35 1.46 1.77
CA ALA A 34 -14.03 1.61 0.47
C ALA A 34 -14.47 3.05 0.15
N ARG A 35 -13.63 4.04 0.51
CA ARG A 35 -13.86 5.49 0.27
C ARG A 35 -12.84 6.09 -0.71
N PRO A 36 -12.68 5.56 -1.94
CA PRO A 36 -11.67 6.02 -2.88
C PRO A 36 -11.88 7.48 -3.34
N LYS A 37 -13.14 7.95 -3.43
CA LYS A 37 -13.44 9.33 -3.83
C LYS A 37 -12.81 10.38 -2.91
N GLU A 38 -12.76 10.09 -1.62
CA GLU A 38 -12.13 10.99 -0.64
C GLU A 38 -10.61 10.99 -0.75
N VAL A 39 -10.01 9.85 -1.14
CA VAL A 39 -8.57 9.80 -1.41
C VAL A 39 -8.21 10.62 -2.64
N VAL A 40 -8.98 10.49 -3.73
CA VAL A 40 -8.77 11.29 -4.94
C VAL A 40 -8.89 12.79 -4.62
N ALA A 41 -9.96 13.19 -3.94
CA ALA A 41 -10.16 14.58 -3.54
C ALA A 41 -9.03 15.11 -2.64
N MET A 42 -8.51 14.26 -1.75
CA MET A 42 -7.43 14.64 -0.84
C MET A 42 -6.08 14.74 -1.56
N LEU A 43 -5.75 13.88 -2.52
CA LEU A 43 -4.39 13.69 -3.03
C LEU A 43 -4.15 14.22 -4.46
N ALA A 44 -5.15 14.75 -5.15
CA ALA A 44 -5.08 15.16 -6.55
C ALA A 44 -3.87 16.06 -6.90
N ASP A 45 -3.42 16.91 -5.96
CA ASP A 45 -2.32 17.86 -6.18
C ASP A 45 -0.94 17.35 -5.72
N ASP A 46 -0.83 16.11 -5.21
CA ASP A 46 0.39 15.59 -4.55
C ASP A 46 1.14 14.53 -5.36
N THR A 47 1.03 14.64 -6.68
CA THR A 47 1.63 13.70 -7.65
C THR A 47 3.18 13.70 -7.66
N ARG A 48 3.82 14.64 -6.97
CA ARG A 48 5.29 14.70 -6.83
C ARG A 48 5.86 13.71 -5.81
N ASN A 49 5.04 13.22 -4.89
CA ASN A 49 5.47 12.26 -3.87
C ASN A 49 5.02 10.86 -4.27
N ASP A 50 5.97 9.96 -4.56
CA ASP A 50 5.67 8.61 -5.06
C ASP A 50 4.75 7.80 -4.13
N ALA A 51 4.89 7.97 -2.81
CA ALA A 51 4.05 7.27 -1.84
C ALA A 51 2.59 7.77 -1.85
N LEU A 52 2.38 9.07 -2.08
CA LEU A 52 1.04 9.66 -2.21
C LEU A 52 0.45 9.40 -3.60
N LEU A 53 1.26 9.52 -4.66
CA LEU A 53 0.87 9.22 -6.03
C LEU A 53 0.40 7.77 -6.18
N LEU A 54 1.07 6.81 -5.53
CA LEU A 54 0.64 5.42 -5.50
C LEU A 54 -0.78 5.27 -4.92
N ARG A 55 -1.06 5.92 -3.79
CA ARG A 55 -2.38 5.87 -3.14
C ARG A 55 -3.47 6.56 -3.95
N LEU A 56 -3.13 7.65 -4.63
CA LEU A 56 -4.00 8.30 -5.60
C LEU A 56 -4.35 7.31 -6.73
N ALA A 57 -3.36 6.69 -7.38
CA ALA A 57 -3.60 5.73 -8.46
C ALA A 57 -4.42 4.51 -7.99
N LEU A 58 -4.19 4.00 -6.76
CA LEU A 58 -4.99 2.93 -6.16
C LEU A 58 -6.46 3.32 -5.95
N ALA A 59 -6.73 4.59 -5.62
CA ALA A 59 -8.08 5.10 -5.48
C ALA A 59 -8.76 5.30 -6.84
N GLU A 60 -8.04 5.86 -7.81
CA GLU A 60 -8.53 6.07 -9.18
C GLU A 60 -8.86 4.74 -9.88
N ALA A 61 -8.06 3.68 -9.64
CA ALA A 61 -8.33 2.34 -10.16
C ALA A 61 -9.68 1.74 -9.72
N GLN A 62 -10.30 2.28 -8.65
CA GLN A 62 -11.60 1.85 -8.14
C GLN A 62 -12.76 2.71 -8.68
N LEU A 63 -12.47 3.72 -9.49
CA LEU A 63 -13.42 4.72 -9.96
C LEU A 63 -13.43 4.77 -11.50
N PRO A 64 -14.48 4.25 -12.17
CA PRO A 64 -14.59 4.30 -13.62
C PRO A 64 -14.47 5.71 -14.20
N GLU A 65 -14.97 6.72 -13.49
CA GLU A 65 -14.87 8.13 -13.89
C GLU A 65 -13.44 8.70 -13.87
N ALA A 66 -12.49 8.03 -13.21
CA ALA A 66 -11.11 8.48 -13.05
C ALA A 66 -10.12 7.74 -13.97
N GLN A 67 -10.61 6.91 -14.91
CA GLN A 67 -9.78 6.02 -15.74
C GLN A 67 -8.62 6.74 -16.45
N ALA A 68 -8.86 7.94 -17.01
CA ALA A 68 -7.81 8.68 -17.71
C ALA A 68 -6.68 9.14 -16.78
N SER A 69 -7.02 9.62 -15.57
CA SER A 69 -6.02 9.99 -14.56
C SER A 69 -5.28 8.77 -14.05
N PHE A 70 -6.00 7.67 -13.80
CA PHE A 70 -5.41 6.39 -13.41
C PHE A 70 -4.34 5.94 -14.40
N ASP A 71 -4.65 5.92 -15.70
CA ASP A 71 -3.71 5.48 -16.73
C ASP A 71 -2.45 6.35 -16.77
N ALA A 72 -2.60 7.67 -16.63
CA ALA A 72 -1.49 8.61 -16.57
C ALA A 72 -0.61 8.41 -15.32
N HIS A 73 -1.23 8.34 -14.14
CA HIS A 73 -0.51 8.18 -12.87
C HIS A 73 0.15 6.80 -12.75
N ARG A 74 -0.49 5.75 -13.26
CA ARG A 74 0.10 4.41 -13.35
C ARG A 74 1.35 4.42 -14.23
N ALA A 75 1.29 5.07 -15.40
CA ALA A 75 2.44 5.16 -16.29
C ALA A 75 3.60 5.96 -15.67
N ASP A 76 3.30 7.06 -14.96
CA ASP A 76 4.30 7.85 -14.24
C ASP A 76 4.97 7.02 -13.13
N LEU A 77 4.19 6.33 -12.29
CA LEU A 77 4.73 5.42 -11.27
C LEU A 77 5.64 4.35 -11.87
N ALA A 78 5.22 3.71 -12.97
CA ALA A 78 6.04 2.71 -13.66
C ALA A 78 7.39 3.30 -14.12
N ALA A 79 7.37 4.50 -14.69
CA ALA A 79 8.59 5.19 -15.13
C ALA A 79 9.51 5.55 -13.95
N ARG A 80 8.95 6.07 -12.85
CA ARG A 80 9.73 6.43 -11.65
C ARG A 80 10.36 5.21 -10.99
N PHE A 81 9.61 4.13 -10.82
CA PHE A 81 10.16 2.89 -10.27
C PHE A 81 11.21 2.27 -11.21
N ALA A 82 11.04 2.35 -12.53
CA ALA A 82 12.06 1.90 -13.48
C ALA A 82 13.36 2.70 -13.33
N ALA A 83 13.26 4.03 -13.25
CA ALA A 83 14.41 4.91 -13.04
C ALA A 83 15.11 4.65 -11.68
N SER A 84 14.33 4.45 -10.61
CA SER A 84 14.84 4.08 -9.28
C SER A 84 15.67 2.78 -9.34
N ARG A 85 15.15 1.74 -10.01
CA ARG A 85 15.88 0.47 -10.17
C ARG A 85 17.17 0.63 -10.98
N GLN A 86 17.16 1.44 -12.05
CA GLN A 86 18.35 1.70 -12.86
C GLN A 86 19.47 2.39 -12.07
N ARG A 87 19.12 3.24 -11.09
CA ARG A 87 20.09 3.86 -10.18
C ARG A 87 20.56 2.94 -9.05
N GLY A 88 19.90 1.80 -8.86
CA GLY A 88 20.13 0.90 -7.72
C GLY A 88 19.51 1.37 -6.41
N ASP A 89 18.59 2.33 -6.45
CA ASP A 89 17.91 2.85 -5.28
C ASP A 89 16.96 1.80 -4.68
N THR A 90 17.03 1.62 -3.36
CA THR A 90 16.25 0.59 -2.64
C THR A 90 15.19 1.16 -1.70
N VAL A 91 15.02 2.49 -1.69
CA VAL A 91 14.17 3.20 -0.71
C VAL A 91 12.68 2.89 -0.89
N HIS A 92 12.23 2.65 -2.13
CA HIS A 92 10.80 2.51 -2.45
C HIS A 92 10.33 1.06 -2.62
N ARG A 93 11.01 0.08 -2.00
CA ARG A 93 10.68 -1.34 -2.23
C ARG A 93 9.26 -1.71 -1.79
N ARG A 94 8.75 -1.13 -0.69
CA ARG A 94 7.37 -1.35 -0.26
C ARG A 94 6.38 -0.80 -1.29
N GLU A 95 6.58 0.46 -1.69
CA GLU A 95 5.69 1.14 -2.63
C GLU A 95 5.71 0.44 -4.00
N GLU A 96 6.89 0.03 -4.48
CA GLU A 96 7.00 -0.73 -5.73
C GLU A 96 6.35 -2.13 -5.62
N ALA A 97 6.52 -2.83 -4.49
CA ALA A 97 5.86 -4.12 -4.28
C ALA A 97 4.34 -3.98 -4.36
N ARG A 98 3.78 -2.96 -3.71
CA ARG A 98 2.34 -2.68 -3.72
C ARG A 98 1.84 -2.27 -5.10
N PHE A 99 2.57 -1.41 -5.79
CA PHE A 99 2.29 -1.05 -7.19
C PHE A 99 2.17 -2.28 -8.08
N ARG A 100 3.16 -3.18 -8.01
CA ARG A 100 3.16 -4.40 -8.82
C ARG A 100 2.01 -5.33 -8.49
N LEU A 101 1.71 -5.48 -7.21
CA LEU A 101 0.64 -6.36 -6.76
C LEU A 101 -0.74 -5.85 -7.20
N GLU A 102 -1.04 -4.60 -6.88
CA GLU A 102 -2.40 -4.08 -6.96
C GLU A 102 -2.72 -3.46 -8.33
N LEU A 103 -1.74 -2.86 -9.01
CA LEU A 103 -1.95 -2.17 -10.28
C LEU A 103 -1.44 -2.96 -11.49
N GLU A 104 -0.27 -3.60 -11.39
CA GLU A 104 0.28 -4.40 -12.50
C GLU A 104 -0.16 -5.86 -12.50
N ARG A 105 -0.73 -6.34 -11.38
CA ARG A 105 -1.08 -7.76 -11.17
C ARG A 105 0.13 -8.70 -11.31
N ASP A 106 1.33 -8.19 -11.08
CA ASP A 106 2.60 -8.93 -11.03
C ASP A 106 2.88 -9.42 -9.60
N ALA A 107 2.19 -10.50 -9.20
CA ALA A 107 2.32 -11.06 -7.86
C ALA A 107 3.74 -11.59 -7.57
N ALA A 108 4.42 -12.15 -8.58
CA ALA A 108 5.77 -12.69 -8.42
C ALA A 108 6.79 -11.58 -8.18
N GLY A 109 6.75 -10.50 -8.97
CA GLY A 109 7.61 -9.34 -8.78
C GLY A 109 7.31 -8.59 -7.48
N ALA A 110 6.03 -8.47 -7.11
CA ALA A 110 5.63 -7.91 -5.82
C ALA A 110 6.21 -8.70 -4.64
N LEU A 111 6.12 -10.03 -4.68
CA LEU A 111 6.66 -10.90 -3.62
C LEU A 111 8.18 -10.78 -3.50
N ALA A 112 8.90 -10.72 -4.63
CA ALA A 112 10.36 -10.56 -4.62
C ALA A 112 10.77 -9.25 -3.92
N LEU A 113 10.10 -8.15 -4.23
CA LEU A 113 10.33 -6.84 -3.60
C LEU A 113 9.93 -6.83 -2.13
N ALA A 114 8.77 -7.39 -1.79
CA ALA A 114 8.28 -7.46 -0.41
C ALA A 114 9.22 -8.27 0.48
N ARG A 115 9.75 -9.41 -0.02
CA ARG A 115 10.78 -10.19 0.67
C ARG A 115 12.04 -9.36 0.91
N ALA A 116 12.54 -8.67 -0.12
CA ALA A 116 13.74 -7.84 -0.01
C ALA A 116 13.55 -6.65 0.95
N ASN A 117 12.35 -6.08 1.01
CA ASN A 117 12.00 -5.02 1.94
C ASN A 117 11.93 -5.52 3.39
N TRP A 118 11.28 -6.66 3.61
CA TRP A 118 11.13 -7.28 4.92
C TRP A 118 12.48 -7.64 5.57
N GLN A 119 13.50 -7.98 4.78
CA GLN A 119 14.84 -8.24 5.33
C GLN A 119 15.50 -6.99 5.94
N VAL A 120 15.06 -5.79 5.57
CA VAL A 120 15.69 -4.53 5.99
C VAL A 120 14.84 -3.76 7.01
N GLN A 121 13.60 -3.41 6.64
CA GLN A 121 12.79 -2.43 7.39
C GLN A 121 12.06 -3.06 8.59
N ARG A 122 11.43 -4.23 8.36
CA ARG A 122 10.66 -4.99 9.36
C ARG A 122 9.50 -4.20 10.00
N GLU A 123 8.81 -3.35 9.24
CA GLU A 123 7.63 -2.64 9.73
C GLU A 123 6.33 -3.45 9.52
N PRO A 124 5.27 -3.21 10.32
CA PRO A 124 3.98 -3.87 10.13
C PRO A 124 3.39 -3.76 8.71
N ALA A 125 3.53 -2.59 8.07
CA ALA A 125 3.07 -2.38 6.71
C ALA A 125 3.82 -3.24 5.67
N ASP A 126 5.11 -3.52 5.92
CA ASP A 126 5.93 -4.36 5.05
C ASP A 126 5.51 -5.83 5.14
N LEU A 127 5.14 -6.25 6.35
CA LEU A 127 4.66 -7.60 6.61
C LEU A 127 3.33 -7.87 5.93
N ARG A 128 2.45 -6.85 5.88
CA ARG A 128 1.19 -6.93 5.15
C ARG A 128 1.41 -7.12 3.65
N ILE A 129 2.23 -6.27 3.02
CA ILE A 129 2.49 -6.42 1.58
C ILE A 129 3.18 -7.76 1.28
N LEU A 130 4.03 -8.27 2.19
CA LEU A 130 4.62 -9.60 2.08
C LEU A 130 3.53 -10.70 2.10
N ALA A 131 2.62 -10.67 3.06
CA ALA A 131 1.53 -11.66 3.16
C ALA A 131 0.60 -11.61 1.94
N GLU A 132 0.18 -10.42 1.51
CA GLU A 132 -0.72 -10.25 0.37
C GLU A 132 -0.06 -10.71 -0.94
N SER A 133 1.21 -10.36 -1.16
CA SER A 133 1.98 -10.80 -2.33
C SER A 133 2.22 -12.30 -2.32
N ALA A 134 2.53 -12.88 -1.16
CA ALA A 134 2.74 -14.32 -1.01
C ALA A 134 1.47 -15.11 -1.34
N ARG A 135 0.32 -14.66 -0.83
CA ARG A 135 -0.97 -15.26 -1.14
C ARG A 135 -1.28 -15.16 -2.64
N ALA A 136 -1.10 -13.98 -3.24
CA ALA A 136 -1.36 -13.77 -4.67
C ALA A 136 -0.43 -14.61 -5.58
N ALA A 137 0.81 -14.83 -5.14
CA ALA A 137 1.79 -15.67 -5.85
C ALA A 137 1.66 -17.17 -5.55
N GLY A 138 0.77 -17.58 -4.64
CA GLY A 138 0.64 -18.98 -4.20
C GLY A 138 1.79 -19.49 -3.33
N ASP A 139 2.64 -18.61 -2.80
CA ASP A 139 3.80 -18.97 -1.97
C ASP A 139 3.39 -19.17 -0.51
N SER A 140 2.99 -20.40 -0.21
CA SER A 140 2.58 -20.80 1.14
C SER A 140 3.69 -20.67 2.19
N ALA A 141 4.96 -20.74 1.78
CA ALA A 141 6.08 -20.63 2.71
C ALA A 141 6.31 -19.18 3.16
N ALA A 142 6.29 -18.22 2.23
CA ALA A 142 6.32 -16.80 2.60
C ALA A 142 5.08 -16.39 3.39
N LEU A 143 3.91 -16.90 3.01
CA LEU A 143 2.67 -16.57 3.70
C LEU A 143 2.76 -16.99 5.17
N ARG A 144 3.24 -18.20 5.46
CA ARG A 144 3.47 -18.66 6.84
C ARG A 144 4.43 -17.76 7.62
N ILE A 145 5.56 -17.37 7.02
CA ILE A 145 6.53 -16.46 7.66
C ILE A 145 5.85 -15.15 8.09
N ALA A 146 5.02 -14.58 7.22
CA ALA A 146 4.30 -13.35 7.54
C ALA A 146 3.23 -13.59 8.61
N THR A 147 2.38 -14.61 8.48
CA THR A 147 1.29 -14.91 9.43
C THR A 147 1.80 -15.29 10.82
N ASP A 148 2.89 -16.04 10.92
CA ASP A 148 3.48 -16.43 12.19
C ASP A 148 4.01 -15.20 12.95
N TRP A 149 4.61 -14.25 12.22
CA TRP A 149 5.08 -13.01 12.82
C TRP A 149 3.94 -12.12 13.30
N ILE A 150 2.82 -12.05 12.56
CA ILE A 150 1.58 -11.35 12.96
C ILE A 150 1.07 -11.92 14.28
N ALA A 151 0.96 -13.25 14.35
CA ALA A 151 0.48 -13.95 15.52
C ALA A 151 1.40 -13.74 16.73
N ALA A 152 2.72 -13.84 16.53
CA ALA A 152 3.71 -13.67 17.60
C ALA A 152 3.73 -12.24 18.18
N ASN A 153 3.48 -11.21 17.37
CA ASN A 153 3.53 -9.81 17.80
C ASN A 153 2.17 -9.22 18.15
N ARG A 154 1.09 -10.04 18.14
CA ARG A 154 -0.30 -9.62 18.41
C ARG A 154 -0.72 -8.39 17.61
N LEU A 155 -0.32 -8.34 16.34
CA LEU A 155 -0.76 -7.26 15.46
C LEU A 155 -2.25 -7.42 15.14
N GLU A 156 -3.08 -6.57 15.75
CA GLU A 156 -4.51 -6.47 15.44
C GLU A 156 -4.76 -5.61 14.19
N ASP A 157 -4.20 -6.01 13.04
CA ASP A 157 -4.68 -5.50 11.75
C ASP A 157 -5.84 -6.38 11.30
N ARG A 158 -7.04 -5.79 11.17
CA ARG A 158 -8.27 -6.49 10.77
C ARG A 158 -8.14 -7.20 9.41
N ARG A 159 -7.27 -6.74 8.51
CA ARG A 159 -7.01 -7.38 7.22
C ARG A 159 -5.98 -8.49 7.32
N LEU A 160 -4.99 -8.36 8.20
CA LEU A 160 -4.04 -9.44 8.51
C LEU A 160 -4.75 -10.63 9.17
N GLY A 161 -5.73 -10.37 10.04
CA GLY A 161 -6.61 -11.41 10.60
C GLY A 161 -7.42 -12.16 9.53
N ALA A 162 -7.90 -11.46 8.49
CA ALA A 162 -8.60 -12.09 7.36
C ALA A 162 -7.66 -12.94 6.48
N LEU A 163 -6.37 -12.58 6.39
CA LEU A 163 -5.35 -13.39 5.72
C LEU A 163 -5.02 -14.67 6.50
N ALA A 164 -5.01 -14.62 7.83
CA ALA A 164 -4.77 -15.77 8.70
C ALA A 164 -5.99 -16.71 8.82
N GLY A 165 -7.21 -16.19 8.66
CA GLY A 165 -8.46 -16.96 8.80
C GLY A 165 -8.89 -17.78 7.57
N GLY A 166 -8.20 -17.64 6.44
CA GLY A 166 -8.52 -18.30 5.17
C GLY A 166 -7.96 -19.71 5.03
N GLN A 167 -8.22 -20.58 6.00
CA GLN A 167 -8.10 -22.03 5.84
C GLN A 167 -9.44 -22.67 6.22
N ARG A 168 -10.37 -22.72 5.27
CA ARG A 168 -11.44 -23.73 5.22
C ARG A 168 -11.77 -24.05 3.77
#